data_AF-M7SD72-F1
#
_entry.id   AF-M7SD72-F1
#
_cell.length_a   1.000
_cell.length_b   1.000
_cell.length_c   1.000
_cell.angle_alpha   90.00
_cell.angle_beta   90.00
_cell.angle_gamma   90.00
#
_symmetry.space_group_name_H-M   'P 1'
#
loop_
_entity.id
_entity.type
_entity.pdbx_description
1 polymer ?
#
loop_
_entity_poly.entity_id
_entity_poly.type
_entity_poly.pdbx_seq_one_letter_code
_entity_poly.pdbx_strand_id
1 'polypeptide(L)'
;MEPTRKQSIFFSIPIEIRCEIYRHCIPFLQEQRDLKRLYNPDEQKVKVSIPSLLLVCKAIHNEATPIFLSFATVFLGMEARWAIRSANPLYLPLVRDLQIQLKSDYWPSHYGLDEFTERCGKDLRDLRVVHIHYTKPRICFCNECSVWYLPPRRWHKTDLASLDELLASNDNLDVVKVSGHYDKEWYRNLQNVMKERKRVPKTLLLSDEEAMRALDT
;
A
#
# COMPACT_ATOMS: atom_id res chain seq x y z
N MET A 1 23.69 -40.00 -23.71
CA MET A 1 22.78 -39.80 -22.56
C MET A 1 22.62 -38.32 -22.36
N GLU A 2 21.47 -37.75 -22.77
CA GLU A 2 21.18 -36.36 -22.46
C GLU A 2 20.92 -36.21 -20.96
N PRO A 3 21.46 -35.18 -20.30
CA PRO A 3 21.15 -34.92 -18.90
C PRO A 3 19.66 -34.57 -18.79
N THR A 4 18.87 -35.45 -18.17
CA THR A 4 17.51 -35.15 -17.74
C THR A 4 17.56 -33.87 -16.91
N ARG A 5 17.10 -32.75 -17.48
CA ARG A 5 16.93 -31.49 -16.77
C ARG A 5 16.05 -31.79 -15.56
N LYS A 6 16.65 -31.79 -14.36
CA LYS A 6 15.89 -31.85 -13.11
C LYS A 6 15.01 -30.61 -13.07
N GLN A 7 13.72 -30.80 -13.36
CA GLN A 7 12.72 -29.76 -13.16
C GLN A 7 12.72 -29.42 -11.66
N SER A 8 12.82 -28.14 -11.33
CA SER A 8 12.79 -27.71 -9.93
C SER A 8 11.52 -28.23 -9.25
N ILE A 9 11.66 -28.77 -8.03
CA ILE A 9 10.54 -29.22 -7.18
C ILE A 9 9.52 -28.08 -6.99
N PHE A 10 9.96 -26.83 -7.08
CA PHE A 10 9.06 -25.69 -7.04
C PHE A 10 7.98 -25.74 -8.13
N PHE A 11 8.31 -26.18 -9.35
CA PHE A 11 7.33 -26.27 -10.45
C PHE A 11 6.44 -27.51 -10.40
N SER A 12 6.68 -28.45 -9.48
CA SER A 12 5.73 -29.53 -9.20
C SER A 12 4.61 -29.12 -8.25
N ILE A 13 4.73 -27.97 -7.58
CA ILE A 13 3.66 -27.38 -6.75
C ILE A 13 2.56 -26.83 -7.68
N PRO A 14 1.25 -26.94 -7.37
CA PRO A 14 0.20 -26.32 -8.17
C PRO A 14 0.37 -24.80 -8.35
N ILE A 15 -0.02 -24.27 -9.52
CA ILE A 15 0.14 -22.85 -9.87
C ILE A 15 -0.54 -21.93 -8.84
N GLU A 16 -1.68 -22.34 -8.28
CA GLU A 16 -2.44 -21.59 -7.30
C GLU A 16 -1.62 -21.36 -6.02
N ILE A 17 -0.93 -22.41 -5.56
CA ILE A 17 -0.08 -22.33 -4.37
C ILE A 17 1.17 -21.49 -4.67
N ARG A 18 1.74 -21.60 -5.88
CA ARG A 18 2.86 -20.73 -6.29
C ARG A 18 2.45 -19.25 -6.32
N CYS A 19 1.25 -18.96 -6.80
CA CYS A 19 0.67 -17.61 -6.77
C CYS A 19 0.54 -17.08 -5.34
N GLU A 20 0.10 -17.90 -4.38
CA GLU A 20 0.09 -17.50 -2.97
C GLU A 20 1.50 -17.24 -2.42
N ILE A 21 2.48 -18.08 -2.78
CA ILE A 21 3.89 -17.85 -2.41
C ILE A 21 4.36 -16.50 -2.97
N TYR A 22 4.07 -16.18 -4.23
CA TYR A 22 4.44 -14.89 -4.81
C TYR A 22 3.81 -13.71 -4.09
N ARG A 23 2.52 -13.81 -3.69
CA ARG A 23 1.84 -12.78 -2.88
C ARG A 23 2.52 -12.58 -1.53
N HIS A 24 2.92 -13.66 -0.87
CA HIS A 24 3.66 -13.60 0.39
C HIS A 24 5.06 -12.99 0.26
N CYS A 25 5.66 -12.98 -0.93
CA CYS A 25 6.94 -12.31 -1.14
C CYS A 25 6.82 -10.79 -1.29
N ILE A 26 5.60 -10.24 -1.48
CA ILE A 26 5.42 -8.82 -1.81
C ILE A 26 5.88 -7.90 -0.69
N PRO A 27 5.45 -8.07 0.57
CA PRO A 27 5.78 -7.08 1.58
C PRO A 27 7.24 -7.21 2.01
N PHE A 28 7.81 -8.42 2.08
CA PHE A 28 9.27 -8.62 2.14
C PHE A 28 10.04 -7.84 1.06
N LEU A 29 9.63 -7.91 -0.20
CA LEU A 29 10.27 -7.17 -1.31
C LEU A 29 10.06 -5.65 -1.19
N GLN A 30 8.96 -5.22 -0.58
CA GLN A 30 8.71 -3.82 -0.26
C GLN A 30 9.56 -3.36 0.93
N GLU A 31 9.76 -4.15 1.97
CA GLU A 31 10.49 -3.82 3.21
C GLU A 31 12.00 -3.86 3.07
N GLN A 32 12.55 -4.87 2.38
CA GLN A 32 13.99 -5.14 2.28
C GLN A 32 14.81 -4.06 1.55
N ARG A 33 14.19 -2.93 1.18
CA ARG A 33 14.84 -1.86 0.43
C ARG A 33 15.40 -2.32 -0.91
N ASP A 34 15.07 -3.50 -1.44
CA ASP A 34 15.51 -3.92 -2.78
C ASP A 34 14.72 -3.21 -3.91
N LEU A 35 13.50 -2.78 -3.60
CA LEU A 35 12.82 -1.69 -4.30
C LEU A 35 13.33 -0.34 -3.76
N LYS A 36 14.64 -0.05 -3.94
CA LYS A 36 15.35 1.15 -3.39
C LYS A 36 14.73 2.52 -3.74
N ARG A 37 13.65 2.60 -4.51
CA ARG A 37 13.32 3.80 -5.28
C ARG A 37 11.85 4.12 -5.21
N LEU A 38 11.58 5.04 -4.30
CA LEU A 38 10.37 5.83 -4.22
C LEU A 38 10.23 6.58 -5.54
N TYR A 39 9.12 6.39 -6.26
CA TYR A 39 8.76 7.35 -7.29
C TYR A 39 8.37 8.65 -6.59
N ASN A 40 9.25 9.64 -6.68
CA ASN A 40 8.94 11.02 -6.34
C ASN A 40 8.55 11.74 -7.64
N PRO A 41 7.28 12.17 -7.79
CA PRO A 41 6.83 12.86 -8.99
C PRO A 41 7.62 14.15 -9.27
N ASP A 42 8.15 14.79 -8.24
CA ASP A 42 8.90 16.05 -8.36
C ASP A 42 10.34 15.84 -8.87
N GLU A 43 10.89 14.63 -8.69
CA GLU A 43 12.25 14.30 -9.14
C GLU A 43 12.29 13.73 -10.55
N GLN A 44 11.14 13.29 -11.11
CA GLN A 44 11.00 12.59 -12.41
C GLN A 44 11.95 11.40 -12.63
N LYS A 45 12.68 10.98 -11.59
CA LYS A 45 13.67 9.90 -11.66
C LYS A 45 12.99 8.58 -11.36
N VAL A 46 12.43 7.97 -12.40
CA VAL A 46 12.05 6.56 -12.34
C VAL A 46 13.33 5.74 -12.47
N LYS A 47 13.74 5.04 -11.42
CA LYS A 47 14.58 3.85 -11.64
C LYS A 47 13.87 2.66 -11.03
N VAL A 48 13.33 1.85 -11.94
CA VAL A 48 12.67 0.61 -11.64
C VAL A 48 13.74 -0.40 -11.23
N SER A 49 13.63 -0.95 -10.03
CA SER A 49 14.41 -2.11 -9.62
C SER A 49 13.53 -3.33 -9.86
N ILE A 50 13.96 -4.26 -10.72
CA ILE A 50 13.24 -5.51 -10.92
C ILE A 50 13.52 -6.38 -9.69
N PRO A 51 12.48 -6.86 -8.96
CA PRO A 51 12.68 -7.79 -7.85
C PRO A 51 13.56 -8.98 -8.26
N SER A 52 14.52 -9.36 -7.42
CA SER A 52 15.45 -10.47 -7.67
C SER A 52 14.72 -11.78 -8.01
N LEU A 53 13.54 -11.99 -7.40
CA LEU A 53 12.65 -13.11 -7.70
C LEU A 53 12.22 -13.17 -9.17
N LEU A 54 11.95 -12.02 -9.82
CA LEU A 54 11.57 -11.96 -11.24
C LEU A 54 12.74 -12.25 -12.19
N LEU A 55 13.97 -12.34 -11.66
CA LEU A 55 15.18 -12.63 -12.42
C LEU A 55 15.59 -14.11 -12.35
N VAL A 56 14.90 -14.93 -11.55
CA VAL A 56 15.28 -16.34 -11.33
C VAL A 56 15.16 -17.17 -12.61
N CYS A 57 14.01 -17.14 -13.28
CA CYS A 57 13.81 -17.80 -14.56
C CYS A 57 12.54 -17.28 -15.28
N LYS A 58 12.40 -17.60 -16.57
CA LYS A 58 11.26 -17.18 -17.41
C LYS A 58 9.90 -17.63 -16.86
N ALA A 59 9.81 -18.81 -16.27
CA ALA A 59 8.54 -19.31 -15.71
C ALA A 59 8.09 -18.46 -14.51
N ILE A 60 8.97 -18.25 -13.53
CA ILE A 60 8.68 -17.39 -12.37
C ILE A 60 8.40 -15.96 -12.82
N HIS A 61 9.17 -15.43 -13.78
CA HIS A 61 8.93 -14.11 -14.33
C HIS A 61 7.50 -13.96 -14.86
N ASN A 62 7.05 -14.89 -15.70
CA ASN A 62 5.72 -14.83 -16.31
C ASN A 62 4.60 -15.02 -15.29
N GLU A 63 4.76 -15.94 -14.33
CA GLU A 63 3.74 -16.22 -13.32
C GLU A 63 3.62 -15.07 -12.30
N ALA A 64 4.75 -14.51 -11.87
CA ALA A 64 4.79 -13.59 -10.76
C ALA A 64 4.64 -12.11 -11.17
N THR A 65 5.08 -11.71 -12.37
CA THR A 65 4.96 -10.32 -12.84
C THR A 65 3.56 -9.72 -12.70
N PRO A 66 2.46 -10.36 -13.17
CA PRO A 66 1.12 -9.78 -13.02
C PRO A 66 0.70 -9.63 -11.55
N ILE A 67 1.17 -10.53 -10.67
CA ILE A 67 0.95 -10.44 -9.23
C ILE A 67 1.73 -9.25 -8.68
N PHE A 68 3.01 -9.09 -9.00
CA PHE A 68 3.81 -7.98 -8.48
C PHE A 68 3.34 -6.60 -8.95
N LEU A 69 2.81 -6.50 -10.17
CA LEU A 69 2.26 -5.26 -10.71
C LEU A 69 0.88 -4.92 -10.15
N SER A 70 0.18 -5.88 -9.53
CA SER A 70 -1.13 -5.62 -8.94
C SER A 70 -1.04 -4.97 -7.55
N PHE A 71 0.16 -4.75 -7.01
CA PHE A 71 0.36 -4.17 -5.68
C PHE A 71 1.14 -2.86 -5.72
N ALA A 72 0.71 -1.91 -4.92
CA ALA A 72 1.44 -0.68 -4.66
C ALA A 72 1.28 -0.25 -3.20
N THR A 73 2.33 0.35 -2.66
CA THR A 73 2.32 0.97 -1.33
C THR A 73 2.68 2.43 -1.47
N VAL A 74 1.82 3.31 -0.96
CA VAL A 74 1.99 4.75 -0.94
C VAL A 74 2.43 5.16 0.46
N PHE A 75 3.55 5.87 0.54
CA PHE A 75 4.09 6.42 1.77
C PHE A 75 3.86 7.92 1.78
N LEU A 76 3.31 8.44 2.87
CA LEU A 76 3.05 9.86 3.08
C LEU A 76 3.94 10.34 4.25
N GLY A 77 4.91 11.25 4.03
CA GLY A 77 5.93 11.61 5.04
C GLY A 77 6.82 12.83 4.73
N MET A 78 7.80 13.11 5.60
CA MET A 78 8.53 14.39 5.70
C MET A 78 9.39 14.82 4.50
N GLU A 79 10.03 13.88 3.79
CA GLU A 79 11.00 14.19 2.73
C GLU A 79 10.41 14.12 1.31
N ALA A 80 9.31 13.40 1.15
CA ALA A 80 8.54 13.31 -0.08
C ALA A 80 7.07 13.50 0.28
N ARG A 81 6.40 14.50 -0.31
CA ARG A 81 4.96 14.78 -0.08
C ARG A 81 4.15 13.48 -0.11
N TRP A 82 4.45 12.67 -1.12
CA TRP A 82 4.06 11.26 -1.19
C TRP A 82 5.08 10.50 -2.04
N ALA A 83 5.13 9.19 -1.86
CA ALA A 83 5.98 8.32 -2.65
C ALA A 83 5.34 6.96 -2.88
N ILE A 84 5.48 6.44 -4.10
CA ILE A 84 4.96 5.11 -4.47
C ILE A 84 6.10 4.10 -4.46
N ARG A 85 5.86 2.96 -3.79
CA ARG A 85 6.65 1.75 -3.88
C ARG A 85 5.83 0.67 -4.56
N SER A 86 6.30 0.22 -5.71
CA SER A 86 5.71 -0.89 -6.47
C SER A 86 6.81 -1.55 -7.29
N ALA A 87 6.55 -2.76 -7.81
CA ALA A 87 7.42 -3.38 -8.79
C ALA A 87 7.60 -2.51 -10.04
N ASN A 88 6.57 -1.71 -10.40
CA ASN A 88 6.73 -0.64 -11.38
C ASN A 88 5.71 0.49 -11.14
N PRO A 89 6.15 1.67 -10.67
CA PRO A 89 5.26 2.79 -10.36
C PRO A 89 4.60 3.42 -11.60
N LEU A 90 5.03 3.09 -12.82
CA LEU A 90 4.38 3.53 -14.06
C LEU A 90 3.14 2.70 -14.42
N TYR A 91 2.90 1.59 -13.73
CA TYR A 91 1.78 0.68 -14.00
C TYR A 91 0.70 0.76 -12.92
N LEU A 92 0.44 1.97 -12.39
CA LEU A 92 -0.71 2.21 -11.51
C LEU A 92 -2.05 1.70 -12.06
N PRO A 93 -2.33 1.76 -13.38
CA PRO A 93 -3.53 1.15 -13.96
C PRO A 93 -3.69 -0.36 -13.73
N LEU A 94 -2.61 -1.07 -13.41
CA LEU A 94 -2.64 -2.50 -13.11
C LEU A 94 -2.80 -2.81 -11.62
N VAL A 95 -2.68 -1.80 -10.75
CA VAL A 95 -2.80 -1.97 -9.31
C VAL A 95 -4.24 -2.37 -8.97
N ARG A 96 -4.36 -3.41 -8.15
CA ARG A 96 -5.62 -3.93 -7.59
C ARG A 96 -5.60 -3.87 -6.07
N ASP A 97 -4.42 -3.97 -5.48
CA ASP A 97 -4.20 -3.97 -4.04
C ASP A 97 -3.31 -2.78 -3.66
N LEU A 98 -3.90 -1.76 -3.04
CA LEU A 98 -3.22 -0.53 -2.65
C LEU A 98 -3.08 -0.46 -1.13
N GLN A 99 -1.87 -0.27 -0.65
CA GLN A 99 -1.61 0.08 0.75
C GLN A 99 -1.26 1.56 0.86
N ILE A 100 -1.90 2.28 1.77
CA ILE A 100 -1.62 3.68 2.09
C ILE A 100 -1.07 3.72 3.52
N GLN A 101 0.20 4.10 3.65
CA GLN A 101 0.87 4.24 4.93
C GLN A 101 0.94 5.72 5.33
N LEU A 102 0.12 6.07 6.31
CA LEU A 102 0.04 7.41 6.88
C LEU A 102 1.05 7.52 8.03
N LYS A 103 2.14 8.28 7.79
CA LYS A 103 3.12 8.56 8.85
C LYS A 103 2.58 9.67 9.76
N SER A 104 2.42 9.35 11.05
CA SER A 104 1.85 10.25 12.06
C SER A 104 2.81 11.38 12.47
N ASP A 105 4.04 11.39 11.93
CA ASP A 105 5.07 12.28 12.41
C ASP A 105 4.74 13.76 12.12
N TYR A 106 3.95 14.10 11.10
CA TYR A 106 3.70 15.51 10.72
C TYR A 106 2.39 15.78 9.96
N TRP A 107 1.94 17.04 10.05
CA TRP A 107 0.81 17.67 9.33
C TRP A 107 0.80 17.58 7.77
N PRO A 108 1.93 17.38 7.04
CA PRO A 108 1.95 17.27 5.58
C PRO A 108 1.32 16.00 4.99
N SER A 109 0.93 15.02 5.80
CA SER A 109 0.37 13.75 5.31
C SER A 109 -0.96 13.94 4.55
N HIS A 110 -1.74 14.97 4.89
CA HIS A 110 -3.00 15.31 4.20
C HIS A 110 -2.77 15.92 2.82
N TYR A 111 -1.90 16.93 2.73
CA TYR A 111 -1.50 17.51 1.44
C TYR A 111 -0.90 16.46 0.51
N GLY A 112 -0.11 15.53 1.06
CA GLY A 112 0.42 14.40 0.31
C GLY A 112 -0.66 13.47 -0.23
N LEU A 113 -1.70 13.20 0.57
CA LEU A 113 -2.81 12.34 0.18
C LEU A 113 -3.67 12.99 -0.91
N ASP A 114 -4.06 14.26 -0.73
CA ASP A 114 -4.85 15.00 -1.71
C ASP A 114 -4.12 15.11 -3.05
N GLU A 115 -2.84 15.50 -3.00
CA GLU A 115 -2.01 15.61 -4.21
C GLU A 115 -1.81 14.25 -4.90
N PHE A 116 -1.65 13.17 -4.12
CA PHE A 116 -1.60 11.82 -4.67
C PHE A 116 -2.92 11.43 -5.36
N THR A 117 -4.06 11.66 -4.70
CA THR A 117 -5.37 11.33 -5.28
C THR A 117 -5.68 12.14 -6.52
N GLU A 118 -5.32 13.43 -6.54
CA GLU A 118 -5.51 14.30 -7.71
C GLU A 118 -4.65 13.85 -8.89
N ARG A 119 -3.38 13.52 -8.64
CA ARG A 119 -2.42 13.14 -9.70
C ARG A 119 -2.60 11.70 -10.19
N CYS A 120 -2.93 10.77 -9.29
CA CYS A 120 -2.89 9.33 -9.57
C CYS A 120 -4.25 8.63 -9.46
N GLY A 121 -5.29 9.28 -8.91
CA GLY A 121 -6.58 8.63 -8.62
C GLY A 121 -7.25 8.01 -9.85
N LYS A 122 -7.13 8.66 -11.02
CA LYS A 122 -7.67 8.13 -12.30
C LYS A 122 -7.02 6.82 -12.73
N ASP A 123 -5.75 6.64 -12.42
CA ASP A 123 -5.00 5.42 -12.72
C ASP A 123 -5.33 4.28 -11.74
N LEU A 124 -6.04 4.57 -10.66
CA LEU A 124 -6.38 3.61 -9.61
C LEU A 124 -7.84 3.14 -9.67
N ARG A 125 -8.52 3.29 -10.81
CA ARG A 125 -9.96 2.96 -10.98
C ARG A 125 -10.35 1.48 -10.78
N ASP A 126 -9.38 0.58 -10.77
CA ASP A 126 -9.61 -0.87 -10.74
C ASP A 126 -9.23 -1.51 -9.39
N LEU A 127 -9.11 -0.70 -8.33
CA LEU A 127 -8.77 -1.20 -6.99
C LEU A 127 -9.83 -2.17 -6.48
N ARG A 128 -9.35 -3.29 -5.94
CA ARG A 128 -10.15 -4.30 -5.25
C ARG A 128 -9.93 -4.25 -3.75
N VAL A 129 -8.69 -4.02 -3.31
CA VAL A 129 -8.35 -3.91 -1.90
C VAL A 129 -7.62 -2.60 -1.65
N VAL A 130 -8.07 -1.87 -0.64
CA VAL A 130 -7.33 -0.74 -0.09
C VAL A 130 -7.04 -1.01 1.38
N HIS A 131 -5.78 -0.92 1.78
CA HIS A 131 -5.34 -1.00 3.16
C HIS A 131 -4.79 0.34 3.62
N ILE A 132 -5.43 0.96 4.60
CA ILE A 132 -5.01 2.23 5.18
C ILE A 132 -4.38 1.93 6.55
N HIS A 133 -3.08 2.18 6.66
CA HIS A 133 -2.32 1.98 7.89
C HIS A 133 -1.91 3.31 8.52
N TYR A 134 -2.32 3.52 9.76
CA TYR A 134 -1.96 4.67 10.57
C TYR A 134 -0.81 4.31 11.49
N THR A 135 0.38 4.83 11.18
CA THR A 135 1.53 4.59 12.06
C THR A 135 1.34 5.27 13.42
N LYS A 136 1.98 4.72 14.45
CA LYS A 136 1.97 5.30 15.80
C LYS A 136 2.63 6.69 15.79
N PRO A 137 2.01 7.71 16.41
CA PRO A 137 2.67 9.00 16.63
C PRO A 137 3.98 8.80 17.37
N ARG A 138 5.07 9.30 16.79
CA ARG A 138 6.34 9.40 17.52
C ARG A 138 6.25 10.56 18.52
N ILE A 139 6.78 10.32 19.71
CA ILE A 139 7.00 11.37 20.69
C ILE A 139 8.19 12.20 20.18
N CYS A 140 7.93 13.44 19.75
CA CYS A 140 9.00 14.39 19.45
C CYS A 140 9.56 14.95 20.76
N PHE A 141 10.85 14.73 21.01
CA PHE A 141 11.59 15.41 22.06
C PHE A 141 12.21 16.67 21.45
N CYS A 142 11.64 17.84 21.74
CA CYS A 142 12.32 19.11 21.50
C CYS A 142 13.24 19.39 22.70
N ASN A 143 14.49 19.78 22.44
CA ASN A 143 15.55 19.92 23.45
C ASN A 143 15.35 21.03 24.50
N GLU A 144 14.18 21.66 24.58
CA GLU A 144 13.86 22.62 25.62
C GLU A 144 12.46 22.34 26.17
N CYS A 145 12.44 21.66 27.33
CA CYS A 145 11.35 21.64 28.32
C CYS A 145 9.91 21.69 27.78
N SER A 146 9.40 20.61 27.18
CA SER A 146 8.00 20.15 27.31
C SER A 146 7.76 18.93 26.41
N VAL A 147 7.25 17.83 26.99
CA VAL A 147 6.65 16.75 26.20
C VAL A 147 5.35 17.29 25.64
N TRP A 148 5.39 17.78 24.41
CA TRP A 148 4.16 17.93 23.65
C TRP A 148 3.80 16.53 23.14
N TYR A 149 2.87 15.88 23.82
CA TYR A 149 1.93 15.08 23.04
C TYR A 149 1.33 16.10 22.08
N LEU A 150 1.68 16.05 20.79
CA LEU A 150 0.68 16.45 19.82
C LEU A 150 -0.42 15.40 20.07
N PRO A 151 -1.53 15.73 20.77
CA PRO A 151 -2.66 14.82 20.74
C PRO A 151 -2.88 14.54 19.25
N PRO A 152 -3.16 13.29 18.83
CA PRO A 152 -3.62 13.07 17.47
C PRO A 152 -4.73 14.10 17.29
N ARG A 153 -4.47 15.14 16.47
CA ARG A 153 -5.54 16.09 16.15
C ARG A 153 -6.64 15.18 15.64
N ARG A 154 -7.85 15.32 16.19
CA ARG A 154 -9.02 14.70 15.57
C ARG A 154 -8.90 15.02 14.10
N TRP A 155 -8.78 13.99 13.28
CA TRP A 155 -8.57 14.17 11.86
C TRP A 155 -9.77 14.98 11.42
N HIS A 156 -9.58 16.23 10.98
CA HIS A 156 -10.73 17.02 10.62
C HIS A 156 -11.37 16.34 9.42
N LYS A 157 -12.70 16.35 9.36
CA LYS A 157 -13.46 15.67 8.30
C LYS A 157 -13.01 16.06 6.88
N THR A 158 -12.42 17.25 6.74
CA THR A 158 -11.81 17.78 5.50
C THR A 158 -10.52 17.07 5.10
N ASP A 159 -9.78 16.53 6.06
CA ASP A 159 -8.39 16.09 5.89
C ASP A 159 -8.26 14.71 5.21
N LEU A 160 -9.39 14.06 4.96
CA LEU A 160 -9.50 12.73 4.33
C LEU A 160 -10.54 12.71 3.19
N ALA A 161 -11.04 13.88 2.78
CA ALA A 161 -12.09 13.98 1.76
C ALA A 161 -11.67 13.33 0.43
N SER A 162 -10.43 13.53 0.00
CA SER A 162 -9.94 12.96 -1.27
C SER A 162 -9.75 11.44 -1.20
N LEU A 163 -9.47 10.90 -0.01
CA LEU A 163 -9.45 9.45 0.21
C LEU A 163 -10.87 8.88 0.17
N ASP A 164 -11.82 9.55 0.82
CA ASP A 164 -13.23 9.15 0.78
C ASP A 164 -13.75 9.19 -0.68
N GLU A 165 -13.36 10.18 -1.48
CA GLU A 165 -13.69 10.29 -2.91
C GLU A 165 -13.04 9.18 -3.74
N LEU A 166 -11.75 8.89 -3.53
CA LEU A 166 -11.07 7.77 -4.19
C LEU A 166 -11.77 6.44 -3.90
N LEU A 167 -12.16 6.20 -2.65
CA LEU A 167 -12.84 4.97 -2.24
C LEU A 167 -14.28 4.90 -2.76
N ALA A 168 -15.00 6.03 -2.77
CA ALA A 168 -16.37 6.12 -3.24
C ALA A 168 -16.48 5.94 -4.76
N SER A 169 -15.53 6.49 -5.51
CA SER A 169 -15.49 6.44 -6.98
C SER A 169 -15.05 5.08 -7.55
N ASN A 170 -14.63 4.13 -6.70
CA ASN A 170 -14.02 2.88 -7.14
C ASN A 170 -15.00 1.70 -7.15
N ASP A 171 -15.73 1.50 -8.24
CA ASP A 171 -16.77 0.46 -8.36
C ASP A 171 -16.27 -0.99 -8.17
N ASN A 172 -14.97 -1.22 -8.30
CA ASN A 172 -14.34 -2.53 -8.18
C ASN A 172 -13.93 -2.90 -6.75
N LEU A 173 -14.10 -1.98 -5.79
CA LEU A 173 -13.61 -2.14 -4.43
C LEU A 173 -14.38 -3.24 -3.69
N ASP A 174 -13.65 -4.25 -3.23
CA ASP A 174 -14.15 -5.41 -2.50
C ASP A 174 -13.89 -5.28 -1.00
N VAL A 175 -12.74 -4.74 -0.62
CA VAL A 175 -12.29 -4.70 0.78
C VAL A 175 -11.57 -3.40 1.09
N VAL A 176 -11.94 -2.78 2.20
CA VAL A 176 -11.19 -1.68 2.83
C VAL A 176 -10.68 -2.17 4.18
N LYS A 177 -9.37 -2.28 4.33
CA LYS A 177 -8.71 -2.64 5.58
C LYS A 177 -8.21 -1.37 6.26
N VAL A 178 -8.42 -1.24 7.56
CA VAL A 178 -7.88 -0.14 8.36
C VAL A 178 -7.09 -0.71 9.53
N SER A 179 -5.94 -0.13 9.83
CA SER A 179 -5.12 -0.59 10.93
C SER A 179 -4.25 0.50 11.56
N GLY A 180 -3.73 0.25 12.77
CA GLY A 180 -2.85 1.15 13.50
C GLY A 180 -3.60 2.23 14.30
N HIS A 181 -2.99 3.41 14.46
CA HIS A 181 -3.50 4.52 15.27
C HIS A 181 -4.49 5.43 14.52
N TYR A 182 -5.59 4.86 14.03
CA TYR A 182 -6.61 5.57 13.24
C TYR A 182 -7.61 6.36 14.09
N ASP A 183 -8.28 7.34 13.48
CA ASP A 183 -9.39 8.08 14.09
C ASP A 183 -10.69 7.26 14.03
N LYS A 184 -11.27 6.96 15.20
CA LYS A 184 -12.49 6.14 15.34
C LYS A 184 -13.73 6.82 14.75
N GLU A 185 -13.79 8.15 14.78
CA GLU A 185 -14.90 8.93 14.22
C GLU A 185 -14.84 8.91 12.69
N TRP A 186 -13.66 9.13 12.11
CA TRP A 186 -13.45 8.96 10.68
C TRP A 186 -13.78 7.53 10.24
N TYR A 187 -13.29 6.51 10.95
CA TYR A 187 -13.56 5.11 10.58
C TYR A 187 -15.06 4.79 10.58
N ARG A 188 -15.82 5.35 11.54
CA ARG A 188 -17.28 5.23 11.55
C ARG A 188 -17.93 5.93 10.35
N ASN A 189 -17.44 7.12 9.98
CA ASN A 189 -17.92 7.82 8.80
C ASN A 189 -17.62 7.04 7.51
N LEU A 190 -16.40 6.50 7.37
CA LEU A 190 -16.01 5.63 6.28
C LEU A 190 -16.97 4.43 6.15
N GLN A 191 -17.29 3.76 7.25
CA GLN A 191 -18.24 2.65 7.24
C GLN A 191 -19.63 3.07 6.74
N ASN A 192 -20.09 4.28 7.07
CA ASN A 192 -21.35 4.81 6.57
C ASN A 192 -21.30 5.07 5.06
N VAL A 193 -20.24 5.75 4.58
CA VAL A 193 -20.02 6.00 3.15
C VAL A 193 -19.98 4.68 2.37
N MET A 194 -19.28 3.67 2.88
CA MET A 194 -19.20 2.36 2.23
C MET A 194 -20.55 1.62 2.16
N LYS A 195 -21.44 1.81 3.16
CA LYS A 195 -22.79 1.22 3.17
C LYS A 195 -23.74 1.87 2.17
N GLU A 196 -23.50 3.13 1.80
CA GLU A 196 -24.31 3.86 0.82
C GLU A 196 -24.00 3.43 -0.63
N ARG A 197 -22.96 2.60 -0.83
CA ARG A 197 -22.54 2.13 -2.15
C ARG A 197 -23.44 1.01 -2.66
N LYS A 198 -23.64 0.98 -3.99
CA LYS A 198 -24.40 -0.07 -4.68
C LYS A 198 -23.81 -1.47 -4.44
N ARG A 199 -22.48 -1.58 -4.47
CA ARG A 199 -21.73 -2.76 -4.04
C ARG A 199 -21.01 -2.37 -2.75
N VAL A 200 -21.45 -2.93 -1.63
CA VAL A 200 -20.90 -2.60 -0.31
C VAL A 200 -19.58 -3.35 -0.10
N PRO A 201 -18.43 -2.66 -0.06
CA PRO A 201 -17.14 -3.29 0.23
C PRO A 201 -17.10 -3.75 1.68
N LYS A 202 -16.37 -4.83 1.97
CA LYS A 202 -16.11 -5.25 3.35
C LYS A 202 -15.13 -4.27 4.01
N THR A 203 -15.58 -3.58 5.05
CA THR A 203 -14.68 -2.76 5.88
C THR A 203 -14.16 -3.60 7.04
N LEU A 204 -12.86 -3.89 7.05
CA LEU A 204 -12.18 -4.69 8.07
C LEU A 204 -11.30 -3.79 8.93
N LEU A 205 -11.41 -3.97 10.24
CA LEU A 205 -10.44 -3.42 11.19
C LEU A 205 -9.43 -4.52 11.51
N LEU A 206 -8.16 -4.28 11.24
CA LEU A 206 -7.08 -5.18 11.63
C LEU A 206 -6.52 -4.74 12.98
N SER A 207 -6.31 -5.69 13.88
CA SER A 207 -5.55 -5.46 15.11
C SER A 207 -4.12 -5.01 14.80
N ASP A 208 -3.45 -4.36 15.76
CA ASP A 208 -2.05 -3.95 15.57
C ASP A 208 -1.14 -5.15 15.26
N GLU A 209 -1.42 -6.35 15.79
CA GLU A 209 -0.69 -7.57 15.47
C GLU A 209 -0.96 -8.10 14.05
N GLU A 210 -2.18 -7.95 13.55
CA GLU A 210 -2.52 -8.29 12.15
C GLU A 210 -2.02 -7.23 11.17
N ALA A 211 -1.96 -5.97 11.63
CA ALA A 211 -1.38 -4.85 10.91
C ALA A 211 0.12 -5.01 10.77
N MET A 212 0.80 -5.31 11.88
CA MET A 212 2.24 -5.59 11.91
C MET A 212 2.53 -6.86 11.14
N ARG A 213 1.73 -7.93 11.25
CA ARG A 213 1.86 -9.08 10.35
C ARG A 213 1.72 -8.67 8.88
N ALA A 214 0.74 -7.86 8.51
CA ALA A 214 0.61 -7.33 7.15
C ALA A 214 1.73 -6.33 6.73
N LEU A 215 2.61 -5.95 7.65
CA LEU A 215 3.76 -5.04 7.49
C LEU A 215 5.13 -5.71 7.79
N ASP A 216 5.14 -6.97 8.25
CA ASP A 216 6.29 -7.79 8.65
C ASP A 216 6.32 -9.15 7.90
N THR A 217 5.28 -9.48 7.10
CA THR A 217 5.26 -10.60 6.14
C THR A 217 5.24 -10.05 4.74
#